data_AF-A0A812PVZ6-F1
#
_entry.id   AF-A0A812PVZ6-F1
#
_cell.length_a   1.000
_cell.length_b   1.000
_cell.length_c   1.000
_cell.angle_alpha   90.00
_cell.angle_beta   90.00
_cell.angle_gamma   90.00
#
_symmetry.space_group_name_H-M   'P 1'
#
loop_
_entity.id
_entity.type
_entity.pdbx_description
1 polymer ?
#
loop_
_entity_poly.entity_id
_entity_poly.type
_entity_poly.pdbx_seq_one_letter_code
_entity_poly.pdbx_strand_id
1 'polypeptide(L)'
;MVPEGAKPKRQASRKTGTGRSGQMMIYVLTEIPAGTEIFNTYGEFSNDKLLQDYGFVLEQNAFNTVTLARSLLAPGRRFRRQLRFAAQHAAVLGLTQAGSDEEESEEGSEDAEMGPGSSQEQGLATFFELDRGPLPKALRVLLAVLSLPTSTLVRARAAPPGVLRRFLRRSSRWVLELPVARRALRAALRRRSSAAEAAELRRRWEAAEPPREKAALALRTSEQALLEHLLDRVRQRPLLSRKRRTLISQRHYTGIDGLIESVPGTLAEKRKKERKGLRKNQTAKWQQERREQLQSSFLSRRT
;
A
#
# COMPACT_ATOMS: atom_id res chain seq x y z
N MET A 1 41.71 -3.48 -18.72
CA MET A 1 41.43 -3.51 -17.26
C MET A 1 40.69 -2.23 -16.90
N VAL A 2 39.41 -2.31 -16.56
CA VAL A 2 38.56 -1.15 -16.20
C VAL A 2 38.39 -1.16 -14.68
N PRO A 3 38.61 -0.02 -13.98
CA PRO A 3 38.58 0.01 -12.52
C PRO A 3 37.18 -0.25 -11.98
N GLU A 4 37.08 -1.26 -11.14
CA GLU A 4 35.90 -1.69 -10.41
C GLU A 4 35.60 -0.65 -9.31
N GLY A 5 34.69 0.31 -9.55
CA GLY A 5 34.33 1.29 -8.51
C GLY A 5 33.61 2.58 -8.92
N ALA A 6 33.44 2.86 -10.21
CA ALA A 6 32.72 4.06 -10.63
C ALA A 6 31.21 3.91 -10.43
N LYS A 7 30.66 4.55 -9.38
CA LYS A 7 29.21 4.68 -9.20
C LYS A 7 28.63 5.41 -10.40
N PRO A 8 27.62 4.87 -11.11
CA PRO A 8 27.03 5.55 -12.26
C PRO A 8 26.41 6.87 -11.79
N LYS A 9 26.92 7.99 -12.32
CA LYS A 9 26.28 9.30 -12.18
C LYS A 9 24.87 9.16 -12.75
N ARG A 10 23.85 9.35 -11.90
CA ARG A 10 22.45 9.45 -12.34
C ARG A 10 22.37 10.55 -13.40
N GLN A 11 22.21 10.15 -14.66
CA GLN A 11 21.93 11.09 -15.74
C GLN A 11 20.63 11.82 -15.40
N ALA A 12 20.74 13.15 -15.36
CA ALA A 12 19.63 14.05 -15.09
C ALA A 12 18.52 13.86 -16.13
N SER A 13 17.28 13.88 -15.63
CA SER A 13 16.00 14.06 -16.34
C SER A 13 16.09 14.26 -17.86
N ARG A 14 15.62 13.27 -18.62
CA ARG A 14 15.36 13.36 -20.06
C ARG A 14 14.49 14.58 -20.35
N LYS A 15 15.07 15.61 -20.98
CA LYS A 15 14.31 16.68 -21.63
C LYS A 15 13.85 16.15 -22.99
N THR A 16 12.63 15.62 -23.06
CA THR A 16 11.85 15.67 -24.31
C THR A 16 11.47 17.12 -24.53
N GLY A 17 12.39 17.92 -25.07
CA GLY A 17 12.14 19.32 -25.42
C GLY A 17 11.58 19.37 -26.83
N THR A 18 10.38 19.91 -27.00
CA THR A 18 9.93 20.42 -28.30
C THR A 18 10.88 21.55 -28.70
N GLY A 19 11.70 21.33 -29.74
CA GLY A 19 12.53 22.38 -30.30
C GLY A 19 11.65 23.55 -30.79
N ARG A 20 12.18 24.78 -30.76
CA ARG A 20 11.49 25.99 -31.26
C ARG A 20 11.13 25.94 -32.75
N SER A 21 11.52 24.90 -33.49
CA SER A 21 11.41 24.79 -34.95
C SER A 21 10.32 23.83 -35.46
N GLY A 22 9.47 23.24 -34.61
CA GLY A 22 8.47 22.26 -35.05
C GLY A 22 9.08 20.95 -35.57
N GLN A 23 10.37 20.70 -35.30
CA GLN A 23 11.08 19.49 -35.69
C GLN A 23 11.14 18.48 -34.54
N MET A 24 10.93 17.20 -34.87
CA MET A 24 11.10 16.07 -33.96
C MET A 24 12.50 15.47 -34.15
N MET A 25 13.30 15.44 -33.08
CA MET A 25 14.64 14.84 -33.07
C MET A 25 14.60 13.51 -32.32
N ILE A 26 15.12 12.46 -32.94
CA ILE A 26 15.28 11.14 -32.33
C ILE A 26 16.76 10.95 -32.01
N TYR A 27 17.08 10.70 -30.74
CA TYR A 27 18.44 10.53 -30.25
C TYR A 27 18.72 9.07 -29.93
N VAL A 28 19.88 8.58 -30.36
CA VAL A 28 20.39 7.28 -29.96
C VAL A 28 21.18 7.43 -28.66
N LEU A 29 20.82 6.67 -27.64
CA LEU A 29 21.40 6.79 -26.29
C LEU A 29 22.62 5.89 -26.05
N THR A 30 22.88 4.96 -26.97
CA THR A 30 23.94 3.96 -26.89
C THR A 30 24.69 3.91 -28.21
N GLU A 31 25.97 3.53 -28.20
CA GLU A 31 26.70 3.25 -29.43
C GLU A 31 26.11 1.99 -30.11
N ILE A 32 25.82 2.09 -31.40
CA ILE A 32 25.18 1.03 -32.19
C ILE A 32 26.10 0.71 -33.38
N PRO A 33 26.61 -0.53 -33.50
CA PRO A 33 27.42 -0.93 -34.65
C PRO A 33 26.68 -0.79 -35.98
N ALA A 34 27.40 -0.47 -37.05
CA ALA A 34 26.81 -0.42 -38.39
C ALA A 34 26.16 -1.75 -38.78
N GLY A 35 24.99 -1.69 -39.42
CA GLY A 35 24.23 -2.86 -39.85
C GLY A 35 23.35 -3.49 -38.76
N THR A 36 23.26 -2.89 -37.56
CA THR A 36 22.36 -3.36 -36.50
C THR A 36 21.07 -2.54 -36.43
N GLU A 37 19.97 -3.19 -36.05
CA GLU A 37 18.65 -2.55 -35.93
C GLU A 37 18.62 -1.58 -34.72
N ILE A 38 17.99 -0.42 -34.92
CA ILE A 38 17.84 0.60 -33.89
C ILE A 38 16.44 0.47 -33.27
N PHE A 39 16.38 0.07 -32.00
CA PHE A 39 15.12 -0.06 -31.28
C PHE A 39 14.78 1.22 -30.52
N ASN A 40 13.58 1.74 -30.73
CA ASN A 40 13.02 2.82 -29.90
C ASN A 40 12.38 2.24 -28.62
N THR A 41 12.34 3.05 -27.56
CA THR A 41 11.54 2.73 -26.36
C THR A 41 10.15 3.34 -26.50
N TYR A 42 9.12 2.50 -26.60
CA TYR A 42 7.73 2.97 -26.65
C TYR A 42 7.23 3.55 -25.32
N GLY A 43 7.97 3.33 -24.22
CA GLY A 43 7.62 3.80 -22.88
C GLY A 43 7.78 2.70 -21.85
N GLU A 44 7.31 2.95 -20.63
CA GLU A 44 7.26 1.98 -19.53
C GLU A 44 5.94 1.20 -19.56
N PHE A 45 5.65 0.52 -20.69
CA PHE A 45 4.38 -0.18 -20.89
C PHE A 45 4.41 -1.63 -20.43
N SER A 46 3.30 -2.07 -19.83
CA SER A 46 3.08 -3.48 -19.50
C SER A 46 2.89 -4.32 -20.76
N ASN A 47 3.07 -5.63 -20.64
CA ASN A 47 2.84 -6.55 -21.75
C ASN A 47 1.38 -6.56 -22.23
N ASP A 48 0.44 -6.27 -21.33
CA ASP A 48 -0.98 -6.12 -21.66
C ASP A 48 -1.21 -4.92 -22.59
N LYS A 49 -0.64 -3.76 -22.22
CA LYS A 49 -0.71 -2.54 -23.04
C LYS A 49 0.05 -2.69 -24.37
N LEU A 50 1.22 -3.32 -24.36
CA LEU A 50 1.98 -3.59 -25.59
C LEU A 50 1.21 -4.48 -26.56
N LEU A 51 0.52 -5.51 -26.04
CA LEU A 51 -0.27 -6.41 -26.86
C LEU A 51 -1.50 -5.69 -27.44
N GLN A 52 -2.17 -4.86 -26.63
CA GLN A 52 -3.33 -4.08 -27.05
C GLN A 52 -3.00 -3.05 -28.13
N ASP A 53 -1.95 -2.25 -27.91
CA ASP A 53 -1.65 -1.09 -28.76
C ASP A 53 -0.75 -1.45 -29.95
N TYR A 54 0.10 -2.47 -29.82
CA TYR A 54 1.14 -2.79 -30.81
C TYR A 54 1.14 -4.24 -31.29
N GLY A 55 0.33 -5.13 -30.70
CA GLY A 55 0.19 -6.51 -31.16
C GLY A 55 1.38 -7.43 -30.86
N PHE A 56 2.30 -7.03 -29.97
CA PHE A 56 3.45 -7.84 -29.56
C PHE A 56 3.65 -7.83 -28.04
N VAL A 57 4.52 -8.73 -27.56
CA VAL A 57 4.84 -8.87 -26.14
C VAL A 57 6.33 -9.08 -25.95
N LEU A 58 6.89 -8.58 -24.85
CA LEU A 58 8.30 -8.78 -24.53
C LEU A 58 8.45 -9.91 -23.51
N GLU A 59 9.33 -10.88 -23.80
CA GLU A 59 9.60 -12.02 -22.92
C GLU A 59 10.11 -11.57 -21.54
N GLN A 60 10.97 -10.56 -21.54
CA GLN A 60 11.62 -10.02 -20.34
C GLN A 60 11.19 -8.57 -20.09
N ASN A 61 9.90 -8.30 -20.08
CA ASN A 61 9.41 -6.96 -19.76
C ASN A 61 9.63 -6.61 -18.27
N ALA A 62 10.46 -5.60 -18.01
CA ALA A 62 10.71 -5.07 -16.67
C ALA A 62 9.49 -4.34 -16.08
N PHE A 63 8.62 -3.81 -16.95
CA PHE A 63 7.43 -3.04 -16.62
C PHE A 63 6.16 -3.89 -16.65
N ASN A 64 6.30 -5.22 -16.66
CA ASN A 64 5.13 -6.08 -16.65
C ASN A 64 4.33 -5.92 -15.35
N THR A 65 3.01 -5.92 -15.50
CA THR A 65 2.06 -5.79 -14.39
C THR A 65 1.07 -6.95 -14.39
N VAL A 66 0.49 -7.25 -13.23
CA VAL A 66 -0.60 -8.23 -13.10
C VAL A 66 -1.72 -7.64 -12.25
N THR A 67 -2.97 -7.80 -12.71
CA THR A 67 -4.14 -7.30 -11.99
C THR A 67 -4.64 -8.32 -10.97
N LEU A 68 -4.69 -7.90 -9.70
CA LEU A 68 -5.23 -8.69 -8.60
C LEU A 68 -6.59 -8.14 -8.17
N ALA A 69 -7.65 -8.91 -8.39
CA ALA A 69 -8.99 -8.53 -7.98
C ALA A 69 -9.15 -8.53 -6.45
N ARG A 70 -9.86 -7.53 -5.91
CA ARG A 70 -10.21 -7.39 -4.49
C ARG A 70 -10.91 -8.64 -3.93
N SER A 71 -11.80 -9.24 -4.72
CA SER A 71 -12.57 -10.43 -4.35
C SER A 71 -11.68 -11.63 -4.00
N LEU A 72 -10.48 -11.71 -4.58
CA LEU A 72 -9.53 -12.80 -4.32
C LEU A 72 -8.83 -12.66 -2.96
N LEU A 73 -8.69 -11.45 -2.43
CA LEU A 73 -8.02 -11.18 -1.15
C LEU A 73 -8.88 -11.57 0.05
N ALA A 74 -10.20 -11.48 -0.07
CA ALA A 74 -11.14 -11.69 1.02
C ALA A 74 -12.27 -12.67 0.65
N PRO A 75 -11.95 -13.91 0.27
CA PRO A 75 -12.96 -14.88 -0.13
C PRO A 75 -13.61 -15.47 1.13
N GLY A 76 -14.59 -14.77 1.69
CA GLY A 76 -15.39 -15.33 2.77
C GLY A 76 -16.08 -14.29 3.65
N ARG A 77 -17.13 -14.77 4.34
CA ARG A 77 -17.98 -13.94 5.22
C ARG A 77 -17.20 -13.32 6.38
N ARG A 78 -16.08 -13.93 6.80
CA ARG A 78 -15.25 -13.46 7.92
C ARG A 78 -14.65 -12.07 7.73
N PHE A 79 -14.48 -11.62 6.48
CA PHE A 79 -13.90 -10.32 6.17
C PHE A 79 -14.94 -9.24 5.87
N ARG A 80 -16.24 -9.56 5.93
CA ARG A 80 -17.31 -8.61 5.57
C ARG A 80 -17.26 -7.33 6.39
N ARG A 81 -16.96 -7.43 7.69
CA ARG A 81 -16.85 -6.24 8.56
C ARG A 81 -15.66 -5.37 8.18
N GLN A 82 -14.51 -5.98 7.89
CA GLN A 82 -13.29 -5.30 7.44
C GLN A 82 -13.47 -4.65 6.06
N LEU A 83 -14.14 -5.33 5.13
CA LEU A 83 -14.43 -4.79 3.80
C LEU A 83 -15.42 -3.62 3.87
N ARG A 84 -16.50 -3.73 4.66
CA ARG A 84 -17.42 -2.61 4.89
C ARG A 84 -16.71 -1.41 5.51
N PHE A 85 -15.85 -1.65 6.49
CA PHE A 85 -15.02 -0.60 7.09
C PHE A 85 -14.10 0.04 6.05
N ALA A 86 -13.41 -0.76 5.23
CA ALA A 86 -12.55 -0.25 4.17
C ALA A 86 -13.34 0.62 3.18
N ALA A 87 -14.55 0.19 2.78
CA ALA A 87 -15.41 0.92 1.86
C ALA A 87 -15.88 2.26 2.45
N GLN A 88 -16.37 2.24 3.70
CA GLN A 88 -16.80 3.46 4.41
C GLN A 88 -15.69 4.50 4.56
N HIS A 89 -14.42 4.06 4.59
CA HIS A 89 -13.26 4.93 4.75
C HIS A 89 -12.37 5.00 3.50
N ALA A 90 -12.86 4.59 2.33
CA ALA A 90 -12.02 4.39 1.15
C ALA A 90 -11.24 5.65 0.75
N ALA A 91 -11.90 6.81 0.70
CA ALA A 91 -11.27 8.10 0.39
C ALA A 91 -10.17 8.48 1.40
N VAL A 92 -10.44 8.34 2.70
CA VAL A 92 -9.47 8.63 3.78
C VAL A 92 -8.24 7.73 3.69
N LEU A 93 -8.45 6.47 3.28
CA LEU A 93 -7.42 5.45 3.19
C LEU A 93 -6.65 5.47 1.87
N GLY A 94 -7.11 6.23 0.87
CA GLY A 94 -6.59 6.17 -0.49
C GLY A 94 -6.80 4.77 -1.09
N LEU A 95 -7.99 4.21 -0.89
CA LEU A 95 -8.44 2.93 -1.45
C LEU A 95 -9.45 3.13 -2.60
N THR A 96 -9.90 4.35 -2.85
CA THR A 96 -10.56 4.67 -4.10
C THR A 96 -9.57 4.37 -5.23
N GLN A 97 -10.06 3.88 -6.37
CA GLN A 97 -9.28 4.01 -7.59
C GLN A 97 -9.02 5.51 -7.70
N ALA A 98 -7.77 5.92 -7.44
CA ALA A 98 -7.32 7.16 -8.00
C ALA A 98 -7.46 6.89 -9.49
N GLY A 99 -8.52 7.44 -10.10
CA GLY A 99 -8.54 7.60 -11.54
C GLY A 99 -7.16 8.13 -11.88
N SER A 100 -6.46 7.37 -12.73
CA SER A 100 -5.68 7.95 -13.79
C SER A 100 -5.69 9.47 -13.73
N ASP A 101 -4.60 10.09 -13.27
CA ASP A 101 -4.37 11.54 -13.37
C ASP A 101 -4.28 11.99 -14.85
N GLU A 102 -4.98 11.31 -15.76
CA GLU A 102 -5.04 11.54 -17.19
C GLU A 102 -6.45 12.04 -17.53
N GLU A 103 -6.49 13.37 -17.68
CA GLU A 103 -7.34 14.13 -18.60
C GLU A 103 -8.82 14.28 -18.23
N GLU A 104 -9.15 15.50 -17.81
CA GLU A 104 -10.47 16.12 -17.89
C GLU A 104 -11.05 15.92 -19.31
N SER A 105 -11.70 14.78 -19.55
CA SER A 105 -12.60 14.60 -20.69
C SER A 105 -13.94 15.20 -20.32
N GLU A 106 -14.05 16.52 -20.49
CA GLU A 106 -15.32 17.27 -20.52
C GLU A 106 -16.13 16.90 -21.77
N GLU A 107 -16.60 15.66 -21.93
CA GLU A 107 -17.64 15.39 -22.92
C GLU A 107 -18.78 14.56 -22.31
N GLY A 108 -19.94 15.22 -22.27
CA GLY A 108 -21.11 14.81 -21.52
C GLY A 108 -21.78 13.56 -22.07
N SER A 109 -22.26 12.73 -21.14
CA SER A 109 -23.31 11.76 -21.41
C SER A 109 -24.38 11.90 -20.33
N GLU A 110 -25.41 12.66 -20.68
CA GLU A 110 -26.71 12.66 -20.01
C GLU A 110 -27.41 11.36 -20.45
N ASP A 111 -27.56 10.38 -19.54
CA ASP A 111 -28.53 9.27 -19.57
C ASP A 111 -27.96 7.97 -18.94
N ALA A 112 -27.64 8.02 -17.64
CA ALA A 112 -27.33 6.80 -16.87
C ALA A 112 -28.52 6.40 -15.99
N GLU A 113 -29.28 5.40 -16.47
CA GLU A 113 -30.37 4.73 -15.75
C GLU A 113 -29.97 4.28 -14.33
N MET A 114 -30.79 4.65 -13.35
CA MET A 114 -30.65 4.32 -11.93
C MET A 114 -31.07 2.87 -11.63
N GLY A 115 -30.13 1.93 -11.74
CA GLY A 115 -30.30 0.56 -11.25
C GLY A 115 -30.30 0.46 -9.71
N PRO A 116 -31.36 -0.08 -9.07
CA PRO A 116 -31.44 -0.19 -7.61
C PRO A 116 -30.72 -1.45 -7.12
N GLY A 117 -29.47 -1.33 -6.62
CA GLY A 117 -28.91 -2.47 -5.86
C GLY A 117 -27.41 -2.55 -5.53
N SER A 118 -26.52 -1.68 -6.01
CA SER A 118 -25.06 -1.91 -5.86
C SER A 118 -24.26 -0.82 -5.12
N SER A 119 -24.92 0.18 -4.54
CA SER A 119 -24.31 1.47 -4.20
C SER A 119 -23.32 1.48 -3.03
N GLN A 120 -23.22 0.43 -2.20
CA GLN A 120 -22.40 0.50 -0.98
C GLN A 120 -20.95 -0.01 -1.12
N GLU A 121 -20.60 -0.71 -2.20
CA GLU A 121 -19.23 -1.20 -2.44
C GLU A 121 -18.47 -0.43 -3.53
N GLN A 122 -19.11 0.52 -4.21
CA GLN A 122 -18.58 1.25 -5.36
C GLN A 122 -17.31 2.09 -5.05
N GLY A 123 -17.00 2.35 -3.78
CA GLY A 123 -15.86 3.18 -3.40
C GLY A 123 -14.51 2.47 -3.27
N LEU A 124 -14.44 1.13 -3.33
CA LEU A 124 -13.17 0.40 -3.19
C LEU A 124 -12.57 0.04 -4.54
N ALA A 125 -11.26 0.20 -4.65
CA ALA A 125 -10.49 -0.32 -5.78
C ALA A 125 -10.83 -1.79 -6.03
N THR A 126 -11.34 -2.06 -7.23
CA THR A 126 -11.76 -3.39 -7.67
C THR A 126 -10.55 -4.25 -8.01
N PHE A 127 -9.50 -3.62 -8.54
CA PHE A 127 -8.25 -4.26 -8.95
C PHE A 127 -7.04 -3.53 -8.37
N PHE A 128 -5.95 -4.28 -8.21
CA PHE A 128 -4.64 -3.76 -7.86
C PHE A 128 -3.64 -4.21 -8.91
N GLU A 129 -2.95 -3.28 -9.55
CA GLU A 129 -1.84 -3.58 -10.43
C GLU A 129 -0.59 -3.89 -9.60
N LEU A 130 0.00 -5.05 -9.84
CA LEU A 130 1.21 -5.50 -9.15
C LEU A 130 2.35 -5.58 -10.16
N ASP A 131 3.52 -5.12 -9.76
CA ASP A 131 4.76 -5.17 -10.52
C ASP A 131 5.83 -5.95 -9.75
N ARG A 132 7.07 -5.98 -10.26
CA ARG A 132 8.23 -6.55 -9.53
C ARG A 132 8.63 -5.69 -8.32
N GLY A 133 8.08 -4.48 -8.19
CA GLY A 133 8.37 -3.49 -7.18
C GLY A 133 7.73 -3.76 -5.82
N PRO A 134 7.76 -2.79 -4.89
CA PRO A 134 7.07 -2.92 -3.61
C PRO A 134 5.55 -2.94 -3.82
N LEU A 135 4.83 -3.76 -3.05
CA LEU A 135 3.37 -3.84 -3.16
C LEU A 135 2.69 -2.45 -3.12
N PRO A 136 1.66 -2.22 -3.95
CA PRO A 136 0.92 -0.96 -3.97
C PRO A 136 0.49 -0.54 -2.57
N LYS A 137 0.58 0.77 -2.31
CA LYS A 137 0.24 1.32 -1.00
C LYS A 137 -1.21 1.01 -0.63
N ALA A 138 -2.14 1.13 -1.58
CA ALA A 138 -3.54 0.80 -1.40
C ALA A 138 -3.72 -0.67 -1.01
N LEU A 139 -3.08 -1.61 -1.72
CA LEU A 139 -3.11 -3.03 -1.38
C LEU A 139 -2.58 -3.30 0.03
N ARG A 140 -1.46 -2.69 0.42
CA ARG A 140 -0.90 -2.85 1.77
C ARG A 140 -1.82 -2.31 2.86
N VAL A 141 -2.52 -1.20 2.59
CA VAL A 141 -3.52 -0.64 3.51
C VAL A 141 -4.73 -1.56 3.63
N LEU A 142 -5.25 -2.08 2.51
CA LEU A 142 -6.35 -3.04 2.51
C LEU A 142 -5.98 -4.31 3.28
N LEU A 143 -4.80 -4.89 3.03
CA LEU A 143 -4.30 -6.05 3.77
C LEU A 143 -4.17 -5.76 5.29
N ALA A 144 -3.81 -4.53 5.66
CA ALA A 144 -3.71 -4.12 7.05
C ALA A 144 -5.11 -4.08 7.69
N VAL A 145 -6.10 -3.50 7.00
CA VAL A 145 -7.51 -3.49 7.43
C VAL A 145 -8.06 -4.91 7.57
N LEU A 146 -7.82 -5.78 6.58
CA LEU A 146 -8.24 -7.20 6.63
C LEU A 146 -7.61 -7.97 7.79
N SER A 147 -6.47 -7.50 8.31
CA SER A 147 -5.77 -8.10 9.44
C SER A 147 -6.21 -7.54 10.79
N LEU A 148 -7.07 -6.53 10.84
CA LEU A 148 -7.55 -5.95 12.08
C LEU A 148 -8.56 -6.89 12.77
N PRO A 149 -8.37 -7.13 14.08
CA PRO A 149 -9.41 -7.76 14.89
C PRO A 149 -10.64 -6.89 15.01
N THR A 150 -11.79 -7.53 15.21
CA THR A 150 -13.10 -6.86 15.28
C THR A 150 -13.15 -5.76 16.34
N SER A 151 -12.54 -5.99 17.50
CA SER A 151 -12.44 -4.99 18.58
C SER A 151 -11.68 -3.74 18.15
N THR A 152 -10.55 -3.92 17.46
CA THR A 152 -9.74 -2.82 16.89
C THR A 152 -10.51 -2.05 15.83
N LEU A 153 -11.29 -2.76 15.00
CA LEU A 153 -12.08 -2.16 13.94
C LEU A 153 -13.17 -1.23 14.50
N VAL A 154 -13.83 -1.63 15.59
CA VAL A 154 -14.81 -0.78 16.29
C VAL A 154 -14.16 0.52 16.77
N ARG A 155 -12.97 0.44 17.36
CA ARG A 155 -12.21 1.63 17.81
C ARG A 155 -11.73 2.49 16.64
N ALA A 156 -11.24 1.86 15.59
CA ALA A 156 -10.78 2.55 14.38
C ALA A 156 -11.90 3.34 13.71
N ARG A 157 -13.15 2.86 13.81
CA ARG A 157 -14.34 3.55 13.29
C ARG A 157 -14.66 4.84 14.04
N ALA A 158 -14.37 4.89 15.34
CA ALA A 158 -14.53 6.10 16.15
C ALA A 158 -13.33 7.06 16.05
N ALA A 159 -12.23 6.66 15.41
CA ALA A 159 -11.02 7.46 15.34
C ALA A 159 -11.15 8.59 14.28
N PRO A 160 -10.61 9.78 14.54
CA PRO A 160 -10.54 10.83 13.53
C PRO A 160 -9.79 10.38 12.27
N PRO A 161 -10.15 10.86 11.07
CA PRO A 161 -9.53 10.43 9.80
C PRO A 161 -8.00 10.51 9.79
N GLY A 162 -7.44 11.59 10.35
CA GLY A 162 -5.99 11.77 10.45
C GLY A 162 -5.29 10.73 11.32
N VAL A 163 -5.92 10.31 12.41
CA VAL A 163 -5.41 9.24 13.30
C VAL A 163 -5.47 7.90 12.58
N LEU A 164 -6.62 7.59 11.97
CA LEU A 164 -6.84 6.36 11.23
C LEU A 164 -5.79 6.18 10.11
N ARG A 165 -5.56 7.23 9.32
CA ARG A 165 -4.56 7.25 8.24
C ARG A 165 -3.15 6.99 8.76
N ARG A 166 -2.74 7.62 9.87
CA ARG A 166 -1.41 7.39 10.49
C ARG A 166 -1.28 5.97 11.03
N PHE A 167 -2.31 5.48 11.72
CA PHE A 167 -2.33 4.12 12.28
C PHE A 167 -2.19 3.06 11.17
N LEU A 168 -2.98 3.16 10.10
CA LEU A 168 -2.93 2.22 9.00
C LEU A 168 -1.67 2.36 8.16
N ARG A 169 -1.14 3.58 7.96
CA ARG A 169 0.18 3.79 7.31
C ARG A 169 1.32 3.13 8.10
N ARG A 170 1.27 3.16 9.42
CA ARG A 170 2.25 2.47 10.27
C ARG A 170 2.08 0.96 10.19
N SER A 171 0.84 0.48 10.23
CA SER A 171 0.51 -0.95 10.18
C SER A 171 0.83 -1.57 8.82
N SER A 172 0.67 -0.82 7.73
CA SER A 172 0.94 -1.28 6.36
C SER A 172 2.42 -1.55 6.08
N ARG A 173 3.34 -1.02 6.89
CA ARG A 173 4.78 -1.33 6.82
C ARG A 173 5.11 -2.77 7.21
N TRP A 174 4.34 -3.33 8.13
CA TRP A 174 4.56 -4.67 8.71
C TRP A 174 3.52 -5.69 8.25
N VAL A 175 2.66 -5.30 7.30
CA VAL A 175 1.47 -6.06 6.94
C VAL A 175 1.79 -7.47 6.43
N LEU A 176 2.89 -7.62 5.69
CA LEU A 176 3.32 -8.94 5.18
C LEU A 176 3.87 -9.87 6.25
N GLU A 177 4.19 -9.33 7.43
CA GLU A 177 4.62 -10.11 8.59
C GLU A 177 3.43 -10.60 9.42
N LEU A 178 2.21 -10.10 9.14
CA LEU A 178 0.97 -10.54 9.78
C LEU A 178 0.46 -11.84 9.13
N PRO A 179 0.19 -12.90 9.91
CA PRO A 179 -0.27 -14.18 9.36
C PRO A 179 -1.56 -14.08 8.53
N VAL A 180 -2.50 -13.21 8.93
CA VAL A 180 -3.79 -13.04 8.25
C VAL A 180 -3.60 -12.44 6.85
N ALA A 181 -2.94 -11.28 6.75
CA ALA A 181 -2.59 -10.67 5.47
C ALA A 181 -1.76 -11.60 4.57
N ARG A 182 -0.75 -12.26 5.14
CA ARG A 182 0.09 -13.20 4.39
C ARG A 182 -0.72 -14.39 3.84
N ARG A 183 -1.63 -14.97 4.63
CA ARG A 183 -2.52 -16.05 4.16
C ARG A 183 -3.49 -15.55 3.10
N ALA A 184 -4.09 -14.37 3.30
CA ALA A 184 -5.00 -13.75 2.34
C ALA A 184 -4.32 -13.52 0.99
N LEU A 185 -3.16 -12.85 0.98
CA LEU A 185 -2.41 -12.57 -0.23
C LEU A 185 -1.91 -13.85 -0.91
N ARG A 186 -1.37 -14.84 -0.16
CA ARG A 186 -0.94 -16.12 -0.74
C ARG A 186 -2.12 -16.90 -1.33
N ALA A 187 -3.28 -16.88 -0.69
CA ALA A 187 -4.47 -17.53 -1.22
C ALA A 187 -4.96 -16.84 -2.50
N ALA A 188 -4.94 -15.51 -2.54
CA ALA A 188 -5.30 -14.74 -3.73
C ALA A 188 -4.36 -15.03 -4.91
N LEU A 189 -3.05 -15.00 -4.67
CA LEU A 189 -2.04 -15.30 -5.70
C LEU A 189 -2.15 -16.76 -6.19
N ARG A 190 -2.28 -17.74 -5.29
CA ARG A 190 -2.44 -19.17 -5.67
C ARG A 190 -3.70 -19.47 -6.47
N ARG A 191 -4.77 -18.67 -6.33
CA ARG A 191 -5.97 -18.82 -7.15
C ARG A 191 -5.76 -18.35 -8.58
N ARG A 192 -4.81 -17.45 -8.80
CA ARG A 192 -4.43 -16.94 -10.12
C ARG A 192 -3.22 -17.69 -10.70
N SER A 193 -2.46 -18.42 -9.88
CA SER A 193 -1.26 -19.15 -10.29
C SER A 193 -1.22 -20.58 -9.75
N SER A 194 -1.16 -21.59 -10.63
CA SER A 194 -0.71 -22.93 -10.28
C SER A 194 0.63 -23.28 -10.95
N ALA A 195 1.50 -24.00 -10.24
CA ALA A 195 2.81 -24.38 -10.78
C ALA A 195 2.70 -25.34 -11.98
N ALA A 196 1.67 -26.18 -11.99
CA ALA A 196 1.35 -27.07 -13.11
C ALA A 196 0.99 -26.27 -14.36
N GLU A 197 0.08 -25.30 -14.22
CA GLU A 197 -0.32 -24.39 -15.30
C GLU A 197 0.86 -23.54 -15.79
N ALA A 198 1.75 -23.10 -14.90
CA ALA A 198 2.96 -22.37 -15.29
C ALA A 198 3.86 -23.20 -16.22
N ALA A 199 4.09 -24.47 -15.87
CA ALA A 199 4.91 -25.38 -16.67
C ALA A 199 4.24 -25.71 -18.01
N GLU A 200 2.91 -25.91 -18.00
CA GLU A 200 2.14 -26.17 -19.22
C GLU A 200 2.14 -24.96 -20.16
N LEU A 201 1.92 -23.75 -19.65
CA LEU A 201 1.96 -22.51 -20.43
C LEU A 201 3.31 -22.31 -21.12
N ARG A 202 4.43 -22.59 -20.43
CA ARG A 202 5.78 -22.51 -21.02
C ARG A 202 5.96 -23.50 -22.17
N ARG A 203 5.58 -24.76 -21.98
CA ARG A 203 5.65 -25.79 -23.05
C ARG A 203 4.80 -25.41 -24.25
N ARG A 204 3.57 -24.92 -24.02
CA ARG A 204 2.69 -24.45 -25.09
C ARG A 204 3.25 -23.25 -25.81
N TRP A 205 3.87 -22.32 -25.09
CA TRP A 205 4.47 -21.13 -25.67
C TRP A 205 5.65 -21.47 -26.58
N GLU A 206 6.51 -22.40 -26.18
CA GLU A 206 7.64 -22.90 -26.98
C GLU A 206 7.17 -23.61 -28.26
N ALA A 207 6.06 -24.33 -28.19
CA ALA A 207 5.47 -25.06 -29.31
C ALA A 207 4.52 -24.22 -30.19
N ALA A 208 4.16 -23.00 -29.79
CA ALA A 208 3.20 -22.19 -30.52
C ALA A 208 3.85 -21.56 -31.77
N GLU A 209 3.30 -21.90 -32.94
CA GLU A 209 3.72 -21.31 -34.22
C GLU A 209 2.97 -20.02 -34.58
N PRO A 210 1.63 -19.90 -34.41
CA PRO A 210 0.93 -18.68 -34.77
C PRO A 210 1.40 -17.51 -33.90
N PRO A 211 1.78 -16.36 -34.48
CA PRO A 211 2.36 -15.24 -33.72
C PRO A 211 1.39 -14.69 -32.67
N ARG A 212 0.08 -14.70 -32.95
CA ARG A 212 -0.95 -14.25 -32.01
C ARG A 212 -1.13 -15.18 -30.82
N GLU A 213 -1.15 -16.49 -31.05
CA GLU A 213 -1.23 -17.47 -29.95
C GLU A 213 0.05 -17.42 -29.11
N LYS A 214 1.20 -17.35 -29.77
CA LYS A 214 2.50 -17.22 -29.11
C LYS A 214 2.56 -15.96 -28.23
N ALA A 215 2.05 -14.82 -28.72
CA ALA A 215 1.94 -13.60 -27.95
C ALA A 215 1.01 -13.75 -26.72
N ALA A 216 -0.19 -14.29 -26.90
CA ALA A 216 -1.13 -14.52 -25.80
C ALA A 216 -0.53 -15.44 -24.71
N LEU A 217 0.18 -16.51 -25.12
CA LEU A 217 0.86 -17.41 -24.20
C LEU A 217 2.08 -16.75 -23.53
N ALA A 218 2.83 -15.91 -24.24
CA ALA A 218 3.91 -15.11 -23.66
C ALA A 218 3.40 -14.17 -22.56
N LEU A 219 2.29 -13.46 -22.81
CA LEU A 219 1.64 -12.60 -21.83
C LEU A 219 1.28 -13.40 -20.56
N ARG A 220 0.53 -14.51 -20.70
CA ARG A 220 0.14 -15.36 -19.57
C ARG A 220 1.34 -15.91 -18.80
N THR A 221 2.37 -16.36 -19.51
CA THR A 221 3.61 -16.87 -18.90
C THR A 221 4.32 -15.77 -18.11
N SER A 222 4.37 -14.55 -18.64
CA SER A 222 4.98 -13.40 -17.99
C SER A 222 4.22 -12.94 -16.73
N GLU A 223 2.88 -12.94 -16.76
CA GLU A 223 2.04 -12.70 -15.57
C GLU A 223 2.26 -13.78 -14.51
N GLN A 224 2.34 -15.04 -14.92
CA GLN A 224 2.55 -16.17 -14.01
C GLN A 224 3.90 -16.08 -13.29
N ALA A 225 4.97 -15.77 -14.04
CA ALA A 225 6.29 -15.55 -13.45
C ALA A 225 6.28 -14.40 -12.43
N LEU A 226 5.51 -13.34 -12.68
CA LEU A 226 5.35 -12.24 -11.75
C LEU A 226 4.61 -12.66 -10.47
N LEU A 227 3.55 -13.46 -10.58
CA LEU A 227 2.80 -14.01 -9.44
C LEU A 227 3.68 -14.93 -8.57
N GLU A 228 4.51 -15.78 -9.19
CA GLU A 228 5.49 -16.64 -8.51
C GLU A 228 6.52 -15.80 -7.74
N HIS A 229 7.08 -14.78 -8.38
CA HIS A 229 8.01 -13.84 -7.74
C HIS A 229 7.39 -13.17 -6.51
N LEU A 230 6.14 -12.69 -6.62
CA LEU A 230 5.41 -12.09 -5.51
C LEU A 230 5.14 -13.10 -4.39
N LEU A 231 4.79 -14.34 -4.72
CA LEU A 231 4.62 -15.43 -3.75
C LEU A 231 5.92 -15.70 -2.99
N ASP A 232 7.06 -15.73 -3.67
CA ASP A 232 8.36 -15.99 -3.06
C ASP A 232 8.81 -14.82 -2.17
N ARG A 233 8.57 -13.58 -2.58
CA ARG A 233 8.80 -12.42 -1.69
C ARG A 233 7.97 -12.47 -0.42
N VAL A 234 6.71 -12.89 -0.54
CA VAL A 234 5.84 -13.11 0.63
C VAL A 234 6.34 -14.28 1.50
N ARG A 235 6.99 -15.28 0.90
CA ARG A 235 7.60 -16.42 1.61
C ARG A 235 8.85 -16.03 2.39
N GLN A 236 9.77 -15.34 1.74
CA GLN A 236 11.08 -14.95 2.26
C GLN A 236 11.00 -13.94 3.41
N ARG A 237 9.89 -13.20 3.53
CA ARG A 237 9.69 -12.28 4.66
C ARG A 237 9.58 -13.08 5.97
N PRO A 238 10.47 -12.86 6.95
CA PRO A 238 10.40 -13.55 8.22
C PRO A 238 9.11 -13.17 8.92
N LEU A 239 8.47 -14.16 9.56
CA LEU A 239 7.36 -13.87 10.44
C LEU A 239 7.89 -13.13 11.67
N LEU A 240 7.14 -12.14 12.15
CA LEU A 240 7.43 -11.52 13.44
C LEU A 240 7.54 -12.59 14.52
N SER A 241 8.63 -12.57 15.28
CA SER A 241 8.78 -13.41 16.47
C SER A 241 7.62 -13.16 17.44
N ARG A 242 7.25 -14.15 18.26
CA ARG A 242 6.15 -14.00 19.23
C ARG A 242 6.33 -12.77 20.13
N LYS A 243 7.57 -12.52 20.60
CA LYS A 243 7.96 -11.33 21.38
C LYS A 243 7.74 -10.02 20.60
N ARG A 244 8.11 -9.98 19.32
CA ARG A 244 7.91 -8.78 18.49
C ARG A 244 6.43 -8.59 18.16
N ARG A 245 5.65 -9.66 17.99
CA ARG A 245 4.19 -9.60 17.84
C ARG A 245 3.52 -9.07 19.09
N THR A 246 3.89 -9.52 20.28
CA THR A 246 3.31 -9.01 21.53
C THR A 246 3.67 -7.55 21.73
N LEU A 247 4.91 -7.14 21.41
CA LEU A 247 5.34 -5.76 21.52
C LEU A 247 4.66 -4.84 20.49
N ILE A 248 4.50 -5.31 19.25
CA ILE A 248 3.73 -4.62 18.21
C ILE A 248 2.25 -4.55 18.59
N SER A 249 1.67 -5.66 19.02
CA SER A 249 0.30 -5.74 19.53
C SER A 249 0.10 -4.71 20.64
N GLN A 250 0.88 -4.79 21.73
CA GLN A 250 0.81 -3.84 22.84
C GLN A 250 0.93 -2.40 22.34
N ARG A 251 1.94 -2.08 21.51
CA ARG A 251 2.12 -0.73 20.93
C ARG A 251 1.03 -0.31 19.94
N HIS A 252 0.33 -1.23 19.29
CA HIS A 252 -0.72 -0.93 18.31
C HIS A 252 -2.09 -0.81 18.97
N TYR A 253 -2.39 -1.63 19.98
CA TYR A 253 -3.61 -1.55 20.76
C TYR A 253 -3.60 -0.34 21.69
N THR A 254 -2.51 -0.12 22.44
CA THR A 254 -2.32 1.16 23.14
C THR A 254 -2.03 2.30 22.16
N GLY A 255 -1.68 1.98 20.92
CA GLY A 255 -1.38 2.95 19.88
C GLY A 255 -2.63 3.63 19.34
N ILE A 256 -3.72 2.91 19.05
CA ILE A 256 -4.99 3.55 18.67
C ILE A 256 -5.55 4.34 19.85
N ASP A 257 -5.59 3.72 21.03
CA ASP A 257 -6.09 4.41 22.23
C ASP A 257 -5.22 5.64 22.53
N GLY A 258 -3.89 5.51 22.52
CA GLY A 258 -2.94 6.60 22.72
C GLY A 258 -2.90 7.63 21.58
N LEU A 259 -3.21 7.24 20.34
CA LEU A 259 -3.37 8.17 19.22
C LEU A 259 -4.68 8.94 19.34
N ILE A 260 -5.76 8.28 19.75
CA ILE A 260 -7.05 8.93 20.04
C ILE A 260 -6.87 9.89 21.23
N GLU A 261 -6.17 9.47 22.29
CA GLU A 261 -5.88 10.28 23.47
C GLU A 261 -4.91 11.44 23.21
N SER A 262 -4.11 11.38 22.14
CA SER A 262 -3.17 12.46 21.78
C SER A 262 -3.72 13.45 20.77
N VAL A 263 -4.96 13.29 20.30
CA VAL A 263 -5.63 14.32 19.48
C VAL A 263 -6.03 15.49 20.40
N PRO A 264 -5.56 16.73 20.09
CA PRO A 264 -5.95 17.92 20.82
C PRO A 264 -7.48 18.11 20.78
N GLY A 265 -8.10 18.44 21.91
CA GLY A 265 -9.54 18.66 22.06
C GLY A 265 -10.36 17.43 22.48
N THR A 266 -9.74 16.27 22.70
CA THR A 266 -10.47 15.08 23.16
C THR A 266 -10.72 15.09 24.67
N LEU A 267 -11.76 14.36 25.11
CA LEU A 267 -12.07 14.10 26.53
C LEU A 267 -10.84 13.59 27.33
N ALA A 268 -9.93 12.88 26.66
CA ALA A 268 -8.68 12.42 27.25
C ALA A 268 -7.69 13.56 27.52
N GLU A 269 -7.56 14.54 26.62
CA GLU A 269 -6.75 15.74 26.88
C GLU A 269 -7.34 16.57 28.01
N LYS A 270 -8.67 16.69 28.08
CA LYS A 270 -9.38 17.31 29.21
C LYS A 270 -9.07 16.58 30.53
N ARG A 271 -9.20 15.25 30.55
CA ARG A 271 -8.83 14.41 31.72
C ARG A 271 -7.34 14.49 32.07
N LYS A 272 -6.45 14.64 31.09
CA LYS A 272 -5.01 14.79 31.32
C LYS A 272 -4.66 16.17 31.87
N LYS A 273 -5.33 17.23 31.41
CA LYS A 273 -5.25 18.59 31.97
C LYS A 273 -5.81 18.62 33.40
N GLU A 274 -6.94 17.96 33.65
CA GLU A 274 -7.50 17.78 35.00
C GLU A 274 -6.54 17.03 35.92
N ARG A 275 -5.97 15.90 35.48
CA ARG A 275 -4.97 15.14 36.26
C ARG A 275 -3.71 15.95 36.54
N LYS A 276 -3.24 16.74 35.57
CA LYS A 276 -2.11 17.67 35.78
C LYS A 276 -2.48 18.80 36.75
N GLY A 277 -3.70 19.32 36.69
CA GLY A 277 -4.24 20.29 37.65
C GLY A 277 -4.32 19.72 39.06
N LEU A 278 -4.86 18.51 39.21
CA LEU A 278 -4.92 17.78 40.49
C LEU A 278 -3.53 17.57 41.10
N ARG A 279 -2.54 17.17 40.29
CA ARG A 279 -1.15 17.02 40.76
C ARG A 279 -0.57 18.35 41.21
N LYS A 280 -0.79 19.45 40.47
CA LYS A 280 -0.35 20.79 40.86
C LYS A 280 -0.99 21.23 42.19
N ASN A 281 -2.29 20.99 42.36
CA ASN A 281 -3.01 21.31 43.60
C ASN A 281 -2.51 20.47 44.79
N GLN A 282 -2.23 19.18 44.60
CA GLN A 282 -1.65 18.34 45.64
C GLN A 282 -0.25 18.81 46.04
N THR A 283 0.60 19.17 45.09
CA THR A 283 1.93 19.72 45.40
C THR A 283 1.84 21.07 46.10
N ALA A 284 0.89 21.93 45.74
CA ALA A 284 0.67 23.21 46.40
C ALA A 284 0.18 23.03 47.84
N LYS A 285 -0.79 22.13 48.05
CA LYS A 285 -1.29 21.77 49.39
C LYS A 285 -0.18 21.23 50.29
N TRP A 286 0.63 20.31 49.76
CA TRP A 286 1.77 19.76 50.50
C TRP A 286 2.81 20.83 50.88
N GLN A 287 3.09 21.78 49.97
CA GLN A 287 3.99 22.90 50.26
C GLN A 287 3.42 23.84 51.34
N GLN A 288 2.10 24.04 51.35
CA GLN A 288 1.42 24.86 52.36
C GLN A 288 1.46 24.19 53.74
N GLU A 289 1.08 22.91 53.83
CA GLU A 289 1.14 22.12 55.07
C GLU A 289 2.57 22.11 55.65
N ARG A 290 3.59 21.97 54.79
CA ARG A 290 4.99 22.01 55.22
C ARG A 290 5.40 23.38 55.76
N ARG A 291 4.89 24.49 55.20
CA ARG A 291 5.15 25.84 55.72
C ARG A 291 4.49 26.07 57.07
N GLU A 292 3.25 25.60 57.24
CA GLU A 292 2.51 25.71 58.50
C GLU A 292 3.20 24.92 59.62
N GLN A 293 3.71 23.71 59.33
CA GLN A 293 4.51 22.92 60.28
C GLN A 293 5.82 23.61 60.69
N LEU A 294 6.49 24.28 59.74
CA LEU A 294 7.70 25.05 60.05
C LEU A 294 7.39 26.28 60.91
N GLN A 295 6.26 26.95 60.69
CA GLN A 295 5.83 28.08 61.51
C GLN A 295 5.43 27.65 62.93
N SER A 296 4.69 26.55 63.08
CA SER A 296 4.30 26.04 64.40
C SER A 296 5.50 25.58 65.22
N SER A 297 6.46 24.89 64.59
CA SER A 297 7.71 24.49 65.26
C SER A 297 8.59 25.68 65.67
N PHE A 298 8.54 26.79 64.92
CA PHE A 298 9.25 28.02 65.28
C PHE A 298 8.62 28.75 66.47
N LEU A 299 7.28 28.80 66.53
CA LEU A 299 6.55 29.41 67.64
C LEU A 299 6.72 28.61 68.93
N SER A 300 6.67 27.27 68.86
CA SER A 300 6.89 26.39 70.02
C SER A 300 8.30 26.46 70.61
N ARG A 301 9.29 26.99 69.89
CA ARG A 301 10.66 27.19 70.39
C ARG A 301 10.86 28.55 71.08
N ARG A 302 9.89 29.46 70.98
CA ARG A 302 9.96 30.81 71.59
C ARG A 302 9.24 30.91 72.93
N THR A 303 8.42 29.91 73.28
CA THR A 303 7.78 29.75 74.58
C THR A 303 8.61 28.84 75.46
#